data_AF-A0A349N7H2-F1
#
_entry.id   AF-A0A349N7H2-F1
#
_cell.length_a   1.000
_cell.length_b   1.000
_cell.length_c   1.000
_cell.angle_alpha   90.00
_cell.angle_beta   90.00
_cell.angle_gamma   90.00
#
_symmetry.space_group_name_H-M   'P 1'
#
loop_
_entity.id
_entity.type
_entity.pdbx_description
1 polymer ?
#
loop_
_entity_poly.entity_id
_entity_poly.type
_entity_poly.pdbx_seq_one_letter_code
_entity_poly.pdbx_strand_id
1 'polypeptide(L)'
;MLSKTQLQTMFQLQAAMNFRVDPNWTSARYPYLRAVVVEAAEAIEHHGWKWWKQQTRDLDQLQMELVDIWHFLLSEILLRNGADEDKARLYLEATFERQSATRSLQFDGQEYSLGDLELLDLLQALIGTAAAGRIELNLFAEIMSGCELGWQELYRQYVSKNVLNFFRQDQGYQEGTYRKIWGGREDNEVLVEVMATLDAEDPSFKDSLYTLLEAAYLKI
;
A
#
# COMPACT_ATOMS: atom_id res chain seq x y z
N MET A 1 -0.63 12.39 10.40
CA MET A 1 -1.13 12.55 9.02
C MET A 1 0.05 12.78 8.09
N LEU A 2 -0.13 12.52 6.80
CA LEU A 2 0.85 12.81 5.75
C LEU A 2 0.87 14.30 5.41
N SER A 3 2.03 14.83 5.05
CA SER A 3 2.14 16.20 4.55
C SER A 3 1.63 16.30 3.10
N LYS A 4 1.27 17.51 2.66
CA LYS A 4 0.91 17.77 1.27
C LYS A 4 2.00 17.31 0.29
N THR A 5 3.26 17.55 0.63
CA THR A 5 4.42 17.13 -0.17
C THR A 5 4.50 15.61 -0.24
N GLN A 6 4.38 14.92 0.89
CA GLN A 6 4.38 13.44 0.93
C GLN A 6 3.26 12.86 0.05
N LEU A 7 2.03 13.39 0.16
CA LEU A 7 0.92 12.96 -0.69
C LEU A 7 1.19 13.18 -2.18
N GLN A 8 1.72 14.34 -2.55
CA GLN A 8 2.09 14.64 -3.94
C GLN A 8 3.13 13.64 -4.45
N THR A 9 4.17 13.39 -3.68
CA THR A 9 5.21 12.41 -4.00
C THR A 9 4.61 11.01 -4.17
N MET A 10 3.71 10.58 -3.27
CA MET A 10 3.08 9.27 -3.39
C MET A 10 2.26 9.12 -4.68
N PHE A 11 1.48 10.14 -5.04
CA PHE A 11 0.70 10.11 -6.28
C PHE A 11 1.56 10.12 -7.54
N GLN A 12 2.65 10.90 -7.56
CA GLN A 12 3.65 10.88 -8.63
C GLN A 12 4.27 9.50 -8.81
N LEU A 13 4.71 8.89 -7.71
CA LEU A 13 5.29 7.56 -7.70
C LEU A 13 4.28 6.50 -8.16
N GLN A 14 3.02 6.57 -7.72
CA GLN A 14 2.00 5.60 -8.12
C GLN A 14 1.64 5.75 -9.59
N ALA A 15 1.46 6.98 -10.09
CA ALA A 15 1.14 7.24 -11.48
C ALA A 15 2.25 6.73 -12.41
N ALA A 16 3.51 7.00 -12.05
CA ALA A 16 4.66 6.51 -12.78
C ALA A 16 4.75 4.98 -12.74
N MET A 17 4.48 4.34 -11.58
CA MET A 17 4.50 2.89 -11.45
C MET A 17 3.42 2.24 -12.31
N ASN A 18 2.19 2.77 -12.26
CA ASN A 18 1.07 2.29 -13.08
C ASN A 18 1.39 2.41 -14.58
N PHE A 19 1.98 3.54 -15.01
CA PHE A 19 2.43 3.74 -16.38
C PHE A 19 3.55 2.76 -16.78
N ARG A 20 4.47 2.46 -15.87
CA ARG A 20 5.57 1.52 -16.11
C ARG A 20 5.09 0.09 -16.30
N VAL A 21 4.06 -0.31 -15.56
CA VAL A 21 3.39 -1.62 -15.69
C VAL A 21 2.60 -1.70 -16.99
N ASP A 22 1.81 -0.67 -17.29
CA ASP A 22 1.09 -0.57 -18.56
C ASP A 22 0.85 0.90 -18.91
N PRO A 23 1.44 1.41 -20.01
CA PRO A 23 1.21 2.78 -20.49
C PRO A 23 -0.27 3.12 -20.73
N ASN A 24 -1.13 2.12 -20.95
CA ASN A 24 -2.57 2.29 -21.18
C ASN A 24 -3.43 2.12 -19.92
N TRP A 25 -2.85 2.03 -18.73
CA TRP A 25 -3.55 1.70 -17.48
C TRP A 25 -4.82 2.55 -17.20
N THR A 26 -4.81 3.82 -17.63
CA THR A 26 -5.96 4.74 -17.47
C THR A 26 -7.15 4.33 -18.33
N SER A 27 -6.89 3.85 -19.55
CA SER A 27 -7.91 3.36 -20.49
C SER A 27 -8.30 1.92 -20.18
N ALA A 28 -7.33 1.10 -19.74
CA ALA A 28 -7.57 -0.28 -19.31
C ALA A 28 -8.46 -0.35 -18.06
N ARG A 29 -8.44 0.70 -17.22
CA ARG A 29 -9.27 0.83 -16.00
C ARG A 29 -9.16 -0.42 -15.12
N TYR A 30 -7.93 -0.82 -14.81
CA TYR A 30 -7.67 -2.00 -14.00
C TYR A 30 -8.45 -1.97 -12.67
N PRO A 31 -8.95 -3.13 -12.20
CA PRO A 31 -9.84 -3.20 -11.06
C PRO A 31 -9.07 -3.12 -9.74
N TYR A 32 -8.47 -1.97 -9.43
CA TYR A 32 -7.58 -1.81 -8.27
C TYR A 32 -8.26 -2.16 -6.93
N LEU A 33 -9.56 -1.88 -6.77
CA LEU A 33 -10.28 -2.31 -5.56
C LEU A 33 -10.44 -3.83 -5.43
N ARG A 34 -10.32 -4.59 -6.53
CA ARG A 34 -10.22 -6.06 -6.44
C ARG A 34 -8.87 -6.48 -5.87
N ALA A 35 -7.79 -5.77 -6.21
CA ALA A 35 -6.49 -6.01 -5.60
C ALA A 35 -6.53 -5.68 -4.10
N VAL A 36 -7.16 -4.57 -3.69
CA VAL A 36 -7.42 -4.28 -2.26
C VAL A 36 -8.12 -5.44 -1.54
N VAL A 37 -9.12 -6.06 -2.16
CA VAL A 37 -9.80 -7.24 -1.59
C VAL A 37 -8.83 -8.42 -1.39
N VAL A 38 -7.94 -8.66 -2.35
CA VAL A 38 -6.93 -9.73 -2.27
C VAL A 38 -5.93 -9.43 -1.16
N GLU A 39 -5.29 -8.26 -1.17
CA GLU A 39 -4.27 -7.90 -0.17
C GLU A 39 -4.86 -7.84 1.25
N ALA A 40 -6.12 -7.42 1.41
CA ALA A 40 -6.78 -7.46 2.71
C ALA A 40 -7.05 -8.90 3.20
N ALA A 41 -7.28 -9.84 2.28
CA ALA A 41 -7.37 -11.26 2.63
C ALA A 41 -5.99 -11.85 2.97
N GLU A 42 -4.93 -11.42 2.29
CA GLU A 42 -3.55 -11.77 2.64
C GLU A 42 -3.19 -11.23 4.03
N ALA A 43 -3.57 -9.99 4.36
CA ALA A 43 -3.41 -9.43 5.70
C ALA A 43 -4.11 -10.29 6.77
N ILE A 44 -5.33 -10.76 6.52
CA ILE A 44 -6.04 -11.68 7.44
C ILE A 44 -5.22 -12.94 7.68
N GLU A 45 -4.57 -13.51 6.66
CA GLU A 45 -3.76 -14.73 6.80
C GLU A 45 -2.58 -14.56 7.77
N HIS A 46 -2.03 -13.35 7.89
CA HIS A 46 -0.95 -13.00 8.80
C HIS A 46 -1.41 -12.65 10.23
N HIS A 47 -2.72 -12.52 10.48
CA HIS A 47 -3.26 -12.25 11.82
C HIS A 47 -3.11 -13.43 12.80
N GLY A 48 -3.14 -14.67 12.29
CA GLY A 48 -3.18 -15.88 13.13
C GLY A 48 -4.59 -16.29 13.57
N TRP A 49 -5.59 -16.02 12.74
CA TRP A 49 -7.01 -16.25 13.04
C TRP A 49 -7.45 -17.73 13.03
N LYS A 50 -6.68 -18.65 12.42
CA LYS A 50 -7.15 -20.02 12.18
C LYS A 50 -7.20 -20.81 13.48
N TRP A 51 -8.41 -21.09 13.96
CA TRP A 51 -8.62 -21.89 15.18
C TRP A 51 -8.21 -23.36 15.03
N TRP A 52 -8.01 -23.85 13.80
CA TRP A 52 -7.68 -25.25 13.51
C TRP A 52 -6.20 -25.50 13.21
N LYS A 53 -5.35 -24.47 13.25
CA LYS A 53 -3.91 -24.57 12.98
C LYS A 53 -3.15 -23.65 13.92
N GLN A 54 -2.07 -24.14 14.54
CA GLN A 54 -1.19 -23.27 15.32
C GLN A 54 -0.60 -22.18 14.41
N GLN A 55 -0.79 -20.93 14.81
CA GLN A 55 -0.28 -19.75 14.13
C GLN A 55 0.12 -18.70 15.16
N THR A 56 1.05 -17.84 14.78
CA THR A 56 1.41 -16.63 15.51
C THR A 56 1.11 -15.45 14.59
N ARG A 57 0.64 -14.35 15.19
CA ARG A 57 0.48 -13.09 14.47
C ARG A 57 1.84 -12.64 13.93
N ASP A 58 1.90 -12.33 12.64
CA ASP A 58 3.07 -11.76 11.98
C ASP A 58 2.76 -10.29 11.67
N LEU A 59 3.19 -9.40 12.57
CA LEU A 59 2.87 -7.97 12.49
C LEU A 59 3.57 -7.30 11.30
N ASP A 60 4.80 -7.71 11.01
CA ASP A 60 5.59 -7.11 9.94
C ASP A 60 4.97 -7.44 8.57
N GLN A 61 4.54 -8.69 8.37
CA GLN A 61 3.80 -9.08 7.16
C GLN A 61 2.46 -8.35 7.05
N LEU A 62 1.69 -8.27 8.14
CA LEU A 62 0.46 -7.47 8.19
C LEU A 62 0.68 -6.03 7.70
N GLN A 63 1.73 -5.36 8.19
CA GLN A 63 2.06 -3.99 7.78
C GLN A 63 2.43 -3.90 6.30
N MET A 64 3.17 -4.88 5.77
CA MET A 64 3.49 -4.94 4.34
C MET A 64 2.24 -5.06 3.47
N GLU A 65 1.26 -5.88 3.88
CA GLU A 65 -0.02 -5.97 3.15
C GLU A 65 -0.80 -4.65 3.20
N LEU A 66 -0.73 -3.89 4.31
CA LEU A 66 -1.34 -2.55 4.35
C LEU A 66 -0.66 -1.57 3.38
N VAL A 67 0.65 -1.70 3.18
CA VAL A 67 1.38 -0.90 2.19
C VAL A 67 0.92 -1.26 0.77
N ASP A 68 0.71 -2.54 0.48
CA ASP A 68 0.22 -3.00 -0.83
C ASP A 68 -1.23 -2.56 -1.08
N ILE A 69 -2.12 -2.66 -0.07
CA ILE A 69 -3.45 -2.05 -0.09
C ILE A 69 -3.37 -0.55 -0.42
N TRP A 70 -2.44 0.18 0.20
CA TRP A 70 -2.31 1.61 -0.03
C TRP A 70 -1.92 1.95 -1.47
N HIS A 71 -1.04 1.18 -2.11
CA HIS A 71 -0.71 1.34 -3.54
C HIS A 71 -1.96 1.23 -4.42
N PHE A 72 -2.82 0.25 -4.14
CA PHE A 72 -4.04 0.04 -4.91
C PHE A 72 -5.11 1.09 -4.62
N LEU A 73 -5.22 1.58 -3.39
CA LEU A 73 -6.08 2.72 -3.06
C LEU A 73 -5.62 3.99 -3.81
N LEU A 74 -4.33 4.31 -3.82
CA LEU A 74 -3.81 5.45 -4.56
C LEU A 74 -4.06 5.32 -6.07
N SER A 75 -3.91 4.10 -6.62
CA SER A 75 -4.17 3.82 -8.03
C SER A 75 -5.64 4.00 -8.40
N GLU A 76 -6.56 3.54 -7.54
CA GLU A 76 -8.00 3.76 -7.72
C GLU A 76 -8.34 5.26 -7.64
N ILE A 77 -7.76 5.99 -6.68
CA ILE A 77 -7.99 7.43 -6.53
C ILE A 77 -7.49 8.18 -7.77
N LEU A 78 -6.30 7.86 -8.28
CA LEU A 78 -5.80 8.42 -9.53
C LEU A 78 -6.76 8.13 -10.69
N LEU A 79 -7.20 6.88 -10.83
CA LEU A 79 -8.11 6.47 -11.91
C LEU A 79 -9.44 7.25 -11.87
N ARG A 80 -10.02 7.46 -10.68
CA ARG A 80 -11.26 8.22 -10.49
C ARG A 80 -11.10 9.71 -10.79
N ASN A 81 -9.89 10.25 -10.63
CA ASN A 81 -9.59 11.65 -10.83
C ASN A 81 -8.89 11.94 -12.18
N GLY A 82 -9.00 11.01 -13.15
CA GLY A 82 -8.50 11.21 -14.52
C GLY A 82 -6.98 11.13 -14.63
N ALA A 83 -6.33 10.37 -13.75
CA ALA A 83 -4.88 10.26 -13.62
C ALA A 83 -4.16 11.60 -13.37
N ASP A 84 -4.90 12.59 -12.88
CA ASP A 84 -4.38 13.89 -12.49
C ASP A 84 -3.97 13.84 -11.01
N GLU A 85 -2.66 13.90 -10.76
CA GLU A 85 -2.06 13.77 -9.44
C GLU A 85 -2.56 14.85 -8.46
N ASP A 86 -2.74 16.08 -8.94
CA ASP A 86 -3.20 17.20 -8.12
C ASP A 86 -4.67 17.04 -7.73
N LYS A 87 -5.53 16.62 -8.67
CA LYS A 87 -6.93 16.31 -8.37
C LYS A 87 -7.05 15.11 -7.43
N ALA A 88 -6.24 14.07 -7.63
CA ALA A 88 -6.18 12.90 -6.76
C ALA A 88 -5.79 13.28 -5.32
N ARG A 89 -4.78 14.14 -5.17
CA ARG A 89 -4.37 14.69 -3.87
C ARG A 89 -5.49 15.49 -3.20
N LEU A 90 -6.10 16.43 -3.92
CA LEU A 90 -7.21 17.24 -3.39
C LEU A 90 -8.42 16.37 -3.00
N TYR A 91 -8.73 15.33 -3.79
CA TYR A 91 -9.77 14.37 -3.46
C TYR A 91 -9.47 13.63 -2.14
N LEU A 92 -8.24 13.14 -1.98
CA LEU A 92 -7.83 12.42 -0.78
C LEU A 92 -7.85 13.34 0.46
N GLU A 93 -7.31 14.56 0.35
CA GLU A 93 -7.34 15.58 1.43
C GLU A 93 -8.79 15.88 1.86
N ALA A 94 -9.68 16.19 0.91
CA ALA A 94 -11.07 16.48 1.19
C ALA A 94 -11.84 15.27 1.76
N THR A 95 -11.48 14.05 1.33
CA THR A 95 -12.07 12.82 1.85
C THR A 95 -11.64 12.58 3.29
N PHE A 96 -10.35 12.76 3.61
CA PHE A 96 -9.87 12.70 4.98
C PHE A 96 -10.55 13.71 5.88
N GLU A 97 -10.63 14.98 5.46
CA GLU A 97 -11.30 16.02 6.24
C GLU A 97 -12.76 15.65 6.53
N ARG A 98 -13.50 15.21 5.50
CA ARG A 98 -14.91 14.82 5.63
C ARG A 98 -15.09 13.61 6.55
N GLN A 99 -14.25 12.60 6.40
CA GLN A 99 -14.39 11.36 7.18
C GLN A 99 -13.87 11.57 8.61
N SER A 100 -12.85 12.39 8.85
CA SER A 100 -12.22 12.60 10.17
C SER A 100 -13.20 13.00 11.29
N ALA A 101 -14.35 13.57 10.93
CA ALA A 101 -15.40 13.96 11.87
C ALA A 101 -16.18 12.77 12.48
N THR A 102 -16.16 11.59 11.85
CA THR A 102 -16.98 10.44 12.25
C THR A 102 -16.17 9.14 12.21
N ARG A 103 -15.96 8.49 13.36
CA ARG A 103 -15.41 7.13 13.46
C ARG A 103 -16.49 6.06 13.28
N SER A 104 -17.48 6.33 12.44
CA SER A 104 -18.54 5.37 12.08
C SER A 104 -18.52 5.07 10.58
N LEU A 105 -18.96 3.87 10.23
CA LEU A 105 -19.10 3.39 8.87
C LEU A 105 -20.53 2.90 8.65
N GLN A 106 -21.23 3.49 7.70
CA GLN A 106 -22.53 3.00 7.24
C GLN A 106 -22.30 2.03 6.07
N PHE A 107 -22.58 0.74 6.26
CA PHE A 107 -22.40 -0.29 5.24
C PHE A 107 -23.41 -1.42 5.46
N ASP A 108 -23.84 -2.11 4.39
CA ASP A 108 -24.82 -3.21 4.41
C ASP A 108 -26.19 -2.95 5.11
N GLY A 109 -26.51 -1.70 5.42
CA GLY A 109 -27.71 -1.32 6.17
C GLY A 109 -27.49 -1.20 7.68
N GLN A 110 -26.24 -1.32 8.13
CA GLN A 110 -25.81 -1.14 9.52
C GLN A 110 -24.83 0.02 9.69
N GLU A 111 -24.82 0.54 10.92
CA GLU A 111 -23.81 1.48 11.38
C GLU A 111 -22.78 0.74 12.23
N TYR A 112 -21.54 0.77 11.79
CA TYR A 112 -20.40 0.22 12.49
C TYR A 112 -19.67 1.35 13.22
N SER A 113 -19.48 1.22 14.53
CA SER A 113 -18.57 2.06 15.31
C SER A 113 -17.17 1.49 15.18
N LEU A 114 -16.31 2.14 14.39
CA LEU A 114 -15.02 1.55 14.02
C LEU A 114 -14.09 1.35 15.22
N GLY A 115 -14.20 2.21 16.24
CA GLY A 115 -13.40 2.11 17.45
C GLY A 115 -13.75 0.91 18.35
N ASP A 116 -14.89 0.26 18.10
CA ASP A 116 -15.36 -0.90 18.86
C ASP A 116 -15.09 -2.24 18.15
N LEU A 117 -14.58 -2.19 16.91
CA LEU A 117 -14.28 -3.38 16.10
C LEU A 117 -12.87 -3.90 16.36
N GLU A 118 -12.73 -5.22 16.38
CA GLU A 118 -11.41 -5.86 16.35
C GLU A 118 -10.78 -5.78 14.95
N LEU A 119 -9.46 -5.98 14.87
CA LEU A 119 -8.70 -5.87 13.62
C LEU A 119 -9.25 -6.76 12.49
N LEU A 120 -9.67 -7.98 12.81
CA LEU A 120 -10.25 -8.89 11.82
C LEU A 120 -11.57 -8.37 11.25
N ASP A 121 -12.43 -7.78 12.09
CA ASP A 121 -13.70 -7.21 11.64
C ASP A 121 -13.48 -5.95 10.80
N LEU A 122 -12.49 -5.13 11.16
CA LEU A 122 -12.08 -3.99 10.35
C LEU A 122 -11.57 -4.44 8.96
N LEU A 123 -10.73 -5.47 8.88
CA LEU A 123 -10.24 -6.02 7.61
C LEU A 123 -11.39 -6.61 6.77
N GLN A 124 -12.34 -7.31 7.38
CA GLN A 124 -13.53 -7.82 6.70
C GLN A 124 -14.42 -6.68 6.18
N ALA A 125 -14.61 -5.61 6.95
CA ALA A 125 -15.33 -4.43 6.50
C ALA A 125 -14.61 -3.75 5.33
N LEU A 126 -13.28 -3.74 5.31
CA LEU A 126 -12.49 -3.21 4.19
C LEU A 126 -12.71 -4.04 2.93
N ILE A 127 -12.68 -5.37 3.05
CA ILE A 127 -13.00 -6.28 1.95
C ILE A 127 -14.41 -6.01 1.41
N GLY A 128 -15.42 -5.92 2.27
CA GLY A 128 -16.80 -5.68 1.87
C GLY A 128 -16.99 -4.34 1.17
N THR A 129 -16.44 -3.26 1.73
CA THR A 129 -16.54 -1.91 1.17
C THR A 129 -15.77 -1.77 -0.14
N ALA A 130 -14.56 -2.33 -0.24
CA ALA A 130 -13.77 -2.36 -1.47
C ALA A 130 -14.46 -3.17 -2.58
N ALA A 131 -15.02 -4.34 -2.26
CA ALA A 131 -15.81 -5.15 -3.19
C ALA A 131 -17.07 -4.40 -3.69
N ALA A 132 -17.65 -3.53 -2.86
CA ALA A 132 -18.74 -2.63 -3.23
C ALA A 132 -18.29 -1.35 -3.96
N GLY A 133 -17.00 -1.19 -4.26
CA GLY A 133 -16.46 -0.05 -4.99
C GLY A 133 -16.22 1.20 -4.14
N ARG A 134 -16.18 1.09 -2.81
CA ARG A 134 -16.01 2.22 -1.87
C ARG A 134 -14.56 2.37 -1.44
N ILE A 135 -14.20 3.61 -1.11
CA ILE A 135 -12.90 3.96 -0.51
C ILE A 135 -13.21 4.55 0.87
N GLU A 136 -12.77 3.85 1.92
CA GLU A 136 -13.04 4.21 3.31
C GLU A 136 -11.71 4.48 4.02
N LEU A 137 -11.24 5.74 3.96
CA LEU A 137 -9.92 6.13 4.49
C LEU A 137 -9.86 6.05 6.01
N ASN A 138 -10.96 6.37 6.70
CA ASN A 138 -11.04 6.17 8.15
C ASN A 138 -10.95 4.70 8.54
N LEU A 139 -11.68 3.82 7.84
CA LEU A 139 -11.58 2.37 8.08
C LEU A 139 -10.14 1.89 7.90
N PHE A 140 -9.47 2.33 6.83
CA PHE A 140 -8.06 2.03 6.63
C PHE A 140 -7.16 2.59 7.76
N ALA A 141 -7.44 3.80 8.24
CA ALA A 141 -6.70 4.40 9.37
C ALA A 141 -6.86 3.61 10.68
N GLU A 142 -8.05 3.05 10.95
CA GLU A 142 -8.30 2.20 12.11
C GLU A 142 -7.57 0.85 11.99
N ILE A 143 -7.56 0.26 10.80
CA ILE A 143 -6.78 -0.97 10.52
C ILE A 143 -5.29 -0.71 10.76
N MET A 144 -4.75 0.40 10.25
CA MET A 144 -3.38 0.81 10.50
C MET A 144 -3.08 0.94 12.00
N SER A 145 -3.99 1.56 12.76
CA SER A 145 -3.85 1.66 14.22
C SER A 145 -3.83 0.28 14.89
N GLY A 146 -4.67 -0.66 14.45
CA GLY A 146 -4.67 -2.04 14.93
C GLY A 146 -3.41 -2.83 14.56
N CYS A 147 -2.70 -2.42 13.51
CA CYS A 147 -1.41 -2.96 13.06
C CYS A 147 -0.19 -2.16 13.56
N GLU A 148 -0.36 -1.23 14.51
CA GLU A 148 0.72 -0.40 15.05
C GLU A 148 1.49 0.39 13.97
N LEU A 149 0.83 0.68 12.84
CA LEU A 149 1.43 1.36 11.69
C LEU A 149 1.01 2.83 11.68
N GLY A 150 1.97 3.73 11.90
CA GLY A 150 1.74 5.17 11.78
C GLY A 150 1.80 5.67 10.34
N TRP A 151 1.16 6.81 10.03
CA TRP A 151 1.19 7.43 8.70
C TRP A 151 2.61 7.71 8.17
N GLN A 152 3.53 8.14 9.03
CA GLN A 152 4.91 8.42 8.62
C GLN A 152 5.66 7.13 8.26
N GLU A 153 5.39 6.05 8.99
CA GLU A 153 5.97 4.74 8.70
C GLU A 153 5.34 4.14 7.43
N LEU A 154 4.02 4.27 7.24
CA LEU A 154 3.35 3.91 5.98
C LEU A 154 4.00 4.62 4.79
N TYR A 155 4.27 5.93 4.89
CA TYR A 155 4.94 6.67 3.82
C TYR A 155 6.32 6.09 3.51
N ARG A 156 7.15 5.87 4.54
CA ARG A 156 8.49 5.31 4.37
C ARG A 156 8.45 3.93 3.70
N GLN A 157 7.61 3.02 4.19
CA GLN A 157 7.48 1.67 3.62
C GLN A 157 6.89 1.73 2.20
N TYR A 158 5.91 2.61 1.95
CA TYR A 158 5.34 2.82 0.63
C TYR A 158 6.38 3.27 -0.38
N VAL A 159 7.16 4.32 -0.11
CA VAL A 159 8.17 4.81 -1.06
C VAL A 159 9.18 3.71 -1.35
N SER A 160 9.57 2.97 -0.32
CA SER A 160 10.56 1.91 -0.44
C SER A 160 10.04 0.73 -1.28
N LYS A 161 8.81 0.28 -1.02
CA LYS A 161 8.14 -0.77 -1.79
C LYS A 161 7.87 -0.33 -3.23
N ASN A 162 7.52 0.94 -3.44
CA ASN A 162 7.33 1.50 -4.78
C ASN A 162 8.63 1.45 -5.59
N VAL A 163 9.76 1.86 -4.99
CA VAL A 163 11.08 1.78 -5.63
C VAL A 163 11.48 0.34 -5.95
N LEU A 164 11.26 -0.61 -5.02
CA LEU A 164 11.50 -2.02 -5.29
C LEU A 164 10.60 -2.56 -6.42
N ASN A 165 9.32 -2.16 -6.45
CA ASN A 165 8.39 -2.57 -7.49
C ASN A 165 8.79 -2.02 -8.87
N PHE A 166 9.27 -0.78 -8.94
CA PHE A 166 9.90 -0.23 -10.16
C PHE A 166 11.10 -1.06 -10.58
N PHE A 167 12.00 -1.33 -9.63
CA PHE A 167 13.19 -2.13 -9.88
C PHE A 167 12.84 -3.52 -10.44
N ARG A 168 11.84 -4.20 -9.87
CA ARG A 168 11.31 -5.47 -10.39
C ARG A 168 10.90 -5.33 -11.86
N GLN A 169 10.11 -4.31 -12.19
CA GLN A 169 9.66 -4.08 -13.57
C GLN A 169 10.82 -3.82 -14.53
N ASP A 170 11.84 -3.07 -14.10
CA ASP A 170 13.05 -2.79 -14.91
C ASP A 170 13.94 -4.01 -15.11
N GLN A 171 13.89 -4.98 -14.20
CA GLN A 171 14.62 -6.24 -14.27
C GLN A 171 13.79 -7.41 -14.85
N GLY A 172 12.65 -7.10 -15.46
CA GLY A 172 11.88 -8.04 -16.27
C GLY A 172 10.87 -8.89 -15.49
N TYR A 173 10.16 -8.30 -14.52
CA TYR A 173 9.14 -8.99 -13.73
C TYR A 173 7.96 -9.50 -14.58
N GLN A 174 7.50 -8.71 -15.56
CA GLN A 174 6.42 -9.12 -16.47
C GLN A 174 6.87 -10.22 -17.43
N GLU A 175 8.13 -10.20 -17.83
CA GLU A 175 8.77 -11.17 -18.71
C GLU A 175 9.13 -12.47 -17.97
N GLY A 176 9.01 -12.48 -16.64
CA GLY A 176 9.37 -13.61 -15.79
C GLY A 176 10.88 -13.87 -15.67
N THR A 177 11.71 -12.89 -16.06
CA THR A 177 13.19 -13.00 -15.98
C THR A 177 13.76 -12.48 -14.67
N TYR A 178 12.98 -11.70 -13.93
CA TYR A 178 13.38 -11.16 -12.63
C TYR A 178 13.63 -12.27 -11.59
N ARG A 179 14.73 -12.15 -10.84
CA ARG A 179 15.05 -13.05 -9.72
C ARG A 179 14.61 -12.40 -8.41
N LYS A 180 13.59 -12.98 -7.76
CA LYS A 180 13.10 -12.51 -6.44
C LYS A 180 14.04 -12.86 -5.28
N ILE A 181 14.89 -13.87 -5.45
CA ILE A 181 15.84 -14.33 -4.42
C ILE A 181 17.24 -13.79 -4.72
N TRP A 182 17.76 -12.96 -3.83
CA TRP A 182 19.04 -12.26 -3.95
C TRP A 182 20.00 -12.82 -2.90
N GLY A 183 21.03 -13.56 -3.33
CA GLY A 183 22.01 -14.14 -2.40
C GLY A 183 21.42 -15.09 -1.33
N GLY A 184 20.29 -15.74 -1.64
CA GLY A 184 19.58 -16.65 -0.72
C GLY A 184 18.51 -16.00 0.16
N ARG A 185 18.25 -14.71 0.00
CA ARG A 185 17.21 -13.94 0.72
C ARG A 185 16.19 -13.37 -0.25
N GLU A 186 14.98 -13.11 0.20
CA GLU A 186 13.99 -12.43 -0.64
C GLU A 186 14.34 -10.94 -0.83
N ASP A 187 14.01 -10.38 -1.98
CA ASP A 187 14.25 -8.97 -2.33
C ASP A 187 13.66 -7.97 -1.31
N ASN A 188 12.51 -8.29 -0.71
CA ASN A 188 11.91 -7.52 0.38
C ASN A 188 12.80 -7.49 1.63
N GLU A 189 13.54 -8.56 1.94
CA GLU A 189 14.48 -8.56 3.07
C GLU A 189 15.70 -7.67 2.79
N VAL A 190 16.17 -7.66 1.53
CA VAL A 190 17.26 -6.76 1.12
C VAL A 190 16.80 -5.30 1.17
N LEU A 191 15.56 -5.03 0.76
CA LEU A 191 14.96 -3.70 0.85
C LEU A 191 15.01 -3.17 2.29
N VAL A 192 14.58 -3.97 3.27
CA VAL A 192 14.60 -3.58 4.69
C VAL A 192 16.02 -3.22 5.16
N GLU A 193 17.02 -4.02 4.78
CA GLU A 193 18.42 -3.75 5.13
C GLU A 193 18.94 -2.45 4.51
N VAL A 194 18.66 -2.23 3.22
CA VAL A 194 19.08 -1.01 2.51
C VAL A 194 18.39 0.21 3.10
N MET A 195 17.09 0.13 3.40
CA MET A 195 16.32 1.21 4.01
C MET A 195 16.89 1.66 5.35
N ALA A 196 17.41 0.73 6.17
CA ALA A 196 17.99 1.06 7.47
C ALA A 196 19.22 1.98 7.37
N THR A 197 19.79 2.13 6.16
CA THR A 197 20.97 2.97 5.90
C THR A 197 20.64 4.36 5.33
N LEU A 198 19.36 4.64 5.04
CA LEU A 198 18.92 5.84 4.33
C LEU A 198 18.02 6.73 5.19
N ASP A 199 18.06 8.04 4.92
CA ASP A 199 17.10 9.01 5.48
C ASP A 199 15.92 9.19 4.52
N ALA A 200 14.72 8.81 4.96
CA ALA A 200 13.49 8.90 4.18
C ALA A 200 13.02 10.34 3.91
N GLU A 201 13.56 11.32 4.65
CA GLU A 201 13.28 12.75 4.44
C GLU A 201 14.25 13.39 3.43
N ASP A 202 15.29 12.67 2.99
CA ASP A 202 16.21 13.17 1.97
C ASP A 202 15.50 13.25 0.60
N PRO A 203 15.53 14.39 -0.11
CA PRO A 203 14.96 14.50 -1.45
C PRO A 203 15.51 13.50 -2.47
N SER A 204 16.73 13.00 -2.25
CA SER A 204 17.40 11.96 -3.05
C SER A 204 17.14 10.53 -2.58
N PHE A 205 16.31 10.33 -1.56
CA PHE A 205 16.02 9.03 -0.95
C PHE A 205 15.68 7.96 -1.99
N LYS A 206 14.77 8.28 -2.92
CA LYS A 206 14.31 7.37 -3.97
C LYS A 206 15.46 6.89 -4.87
N ASP A 207 16.27 7.83 -5.36
CA ASP A 207 17.36 7.55 -6.30
C ASP A 207 18.50 6.79 -5.61
N SER A 208 18.79 7.15 -4.36
CA SER A 208 19.76 6.46 -3.50
C SER A 208 19.33 5.02 -3.24
N LEU A 209 18.05 4.81 -2.90
CA LEU A 209 17.49 3.48 -2.69
C LEU A 209 17.58 2.62 -3.95
N TYR A 210 17.18 3.16 -5.11
CA TYR A 210 17.25 2.43 -6.38
C TYR A 210 18.69 2.00 -6.72
N THR A 211 19.67 2.90 -6.54
CA THR A 211 21.09 2.61 -6.77
C THR A 211 21.61 1.49 -5.88
N LEU A 212 21.20 1.48 -4.60
CA LEU A 212 21.60 0.44 -3.66
C LEU A 212 20.96 -0.92 -4.00
N LEU A 213 19.70 -0.93 -4.44
CA LEU A 213 19.04 -2.15 -4.95
C LEU A 213 19.75 -2.70 -6.19
N GLU A 214 20.14 -1.84 -7.14
CA GLU A 214 20.91 -2.25 -8.31
C GLU A 214 22.26 -2.87 -7.94
N ALA A 215 22.99 -2.23 -7.02
CA ALA A 215 24.27 -2.74 -6.53
C ALA A 215 24.14 -4.09 -5.78
N ALA A 216 23.01 -4.33 -5.12
CA ALA A 216 22.71 -5.61 -4.49
C ALA A 216 22.35 -6.68 -5.54
N TYR A 217 21.53 -6.33 -6.54
CA TYR A 217 21.09 -7.25 -7.59
C TYR A 217 22.22 -7.73 -8.51
N LEU A 218 23.23 -6.89 -8.76
CA LEU A 218 24.42 -7.25 -9.54
C LEU A 218 25.28 -8.34 -8.89
N LYS A 219 25.05 -8.66 -7.61
CA LYS A 219 25.79 -9.68 -6.86
C LYS A 219 25.12 -11.07 -6.87
N ILE A 220 23.98 -11.20 -7.55
CA ILE A 220 23.21 -12.45 -7.69
C ILE A 220 23.79 -13.33 -8.79
#